data_AF-A0A1C6Z6L3-F1
#
_entry.id   AF-A0A1C6Z6L3-F1
#
_cell.length_a   1.000
_cell.length_b   1.000
_cell.length_c   1.000
_cell.angle_alpha   90.00
_cell.angle_beta   90.00
_cell.angle_gamma   90.00
#
_symmetry.space_group_name_H-M   'P 1'
#
loop_
_entity.id
_entity.type
_entity.pdbx_description
1 polymer ?
#
loop_
_entity_poly.entity_id
_entity_poly.type
_entity_poly.pdbx_seq_one_letter_code
_entity_poly.pdbx_strand_id
1 'polypeptide(L)'
;MAQSDCYGTAIPALIALQALTNLCLWREVSIVLAWFIRLLSIRDEQLVGVTAYAMVRDKLLELWMESEESRMNISVYHFIQQRTLLGRSTILNILSALRKGKYIDMEKGKLIFIRQLPKHY
;
A
#
# COMPACT_ATOMS: atom_id res chain seq x y z
N MET A 1 -15.11 14.52 -19.81
CA MET A 1 -16.32 15.32 -20.09
C MET A 1 -16.84 15.85 -18.77
N ALA A 2 -17.12 17.15 -18.67
CA ALA A 2 -17.70 17.73 -17.46
C ALA A 2 -19.07 17.09 -17.20
N GLN A 3 -19.38 16.78 -15.93
CA GLN A 3 -20.64 16.11 -15.55
C GLN A 3 -21.85 17.06 -15.53
N SER A 4 -21.64 18.36 -15.78
CA SER A 4 -22.65 19.41 -15.79
C SER A 4 -22.18 20.58 -16.66
N ASP A 5 -23.09 21.45 -17.10
CA ASP A 5 -22.77 22.62 -17.93
C ASP A 5 -21.73 23.51 -17.24
N CYS A 6 -20.55 23.62 -17.84
CA CYS A 6 -19.46 24.46 -17.33
C CYS A 6 -18.80 25.24 -18.46
N TYR A 7 -18.38 26.46 -18.15
CA TYR A 7 -17.62 27.30 -19.06
C TYR A 7 -16.22 27.49 -18.48
N GLY A 8 -15.20 27.31 -19.32
CA GLY A 8 -13.80 27.49 -18.95
C GLY A 8 -13.05 28.21 -20.05
N THR A 9 -12.13 29.09 -19.67
CA THR A 9 -11.25 29.79 -20.61
C THR A 9 -9.83 29.27 -20.45
N ALA A 10 -9.20 28.87 -21.56
CA ALA A 10 -7.78 28.54 -21.57
C ALA A 10 -6.97 29.83 -21.57
N ILE A 11 -6.01 29.93 -20.66
CA ILE A 11 -5.06 31.05 -20.58
C ILE A 11 -3.65 30.46 -20.70
N PRO A 12 -2.76 31.07 -21.51
CA PRO A 12 -1.36 30.64 -21.58
C PRO A 12 -0.70 30.65 -20.19
N ALA A 13 0.07 29.59 -19.90
CA ALA A 13 0.67 29.39 -18.57
C ALA A 13 1.54 30.58 -18.12
N LEU A 14 2.31 31.18 -19.04
CA LEU A 14 3.15 32.34 -18.75
C LEU A 14 2.33 33.54 -18.27
N ILE A 15 1.20 33.81 -18.93
CA ILE A 15 0.29 34.91 -18.59
C ILE A 15 -0.36 34.65 -17.23
N ALA A 16 -0.78 33.41 -16.97
CA ALA A 16 -1.33 33.02 -15.68
C ALA A 16 -0.31 33.21 -14.54
N LEU A 17 0.94 32.77 -14.73
CA LEU A 17 2.01 32.91 -13.72
C LEU A 17 2.33 34.39 -13.40
N GLN A 18 2.38 35.24 -14.44
CA GLN A 18 2.56 36.67 -14.27
C GLN A 18 1.39 37.30 -13.49
N ALA A 19 0.15 36.96 -13.85
CA ALA A 19 -1.04 37.46 -13.15
C ALA A 19 -1.07 37.02 -11.68
N LEU A 20 -0.77 35.74 -11.40
CA LEU A 20 -0.71 35.21 -10.04
C LEU A 20 0.31 35.95 -9.17
N THR A 21 1.45 36.31 -9.76
CA THR A 21 2.51 37.07 -9.07
C THR A 21 2.10 38.52 -8.84
N ASN A 22 1.64 39.21 -9.87
CA ASN A 22 1.28 40.62 -9.78
C ASN A 22 0.07 40.87 -8.86
N LEU A 23 -0.84 39.90 -8.77
CA LEU A 23 -2.01 39.96 -7.90
C LEU A 23 -1.78 39.35 -6.51
N CYS A 24 -0.55 38.91 -6.20
CA CYS A 24 -0.18 38.29 -4.92
C CYS A 24 -1.02 37.05 -4.53
N LEU A 25 -1.48 36.27 -5.51
CA LEU A 25 -2.42 35.14 -5.32
C LEU A 25 -1.73 33.81 -4.97
N TRP A 26 -0.42 33.82 -4.72
CA TRP A 26 0.35 32.61 -4.48
C TRP A 26 -0.05 31.88 -3.19
N ARG A 27 -0.65 32.58 -2.22
CA ARG A 27 -1.18 31.97 -1.00
C ARG A 27 -2.42 31.12 -1.30
N GLU A 28 -3.33 31.63 -2.11
CA GLU A 28 -4.57 30.96 -2.50
C GLU A 28 -4.23 29.75 -3.38
N VAL A 29 -3.30 29.93 -4.32
CA VAL A 29 -2.78 28.83 -5.15
C VAL A 29 -2.12 27.76 -4.29
N SER A 30 -1.30 28.12 -3.29
CA SER A 30 -0.66 27.13 -2.44
C SER A 30 -1.65 26.35 -1.57
N ILE A 31 -2.74 26.98 -1.11
CA ILE A 31 -3.84 26.30 -0.41
C ILE A 31 -4.50 25.27 -1.33
N VAL A 32 -4.83 25.64 -2.57
CA VAL A 32 -5.44 24.75 -3.55
C VAL A 32 -4.49 23.59 -3.88
N LEU A 33 -3.21 23.88 -4.11
CA LEU A 33 -2.19 22.85 -4.37
C LEU A 33 -2.00 21.91 -3.16
N ALA A 34 -1.98 22.43 -1.94
CA ALA A 34 -1.88 21.60 -0.73
C ALA A 34 -3.09 20.66 -0.59
N TRP A 35 -4.29 21.13 -0.94
CA TRP A 35 -5.47 20.28 -1.01
C TRP A 35 -5.33 19.18 -2.07
N PHE A 36 -4.84 19.51 -3.27
CA PHE A 36 -4.56 18.51 -4.31
C PHE A 36 -3.51 17.50 -3.88
N ILE A 37 -2.41 17.94 -3.27
CA ILE A 37 -1.36 17.08 -2.73
C ILE A 37 -1.97 16.12 -1.70
N ARG A 38 -2.76 16.62 -0.75
CA ARG A 38 -3.44 15.78 0.25
C ARG A 38 -4.37 14.75 -0.42
N LEU A 39 -5.15 15.16 -1.41
CA LEU A 39 -6.03 14.26 -2.14
C LEU A 39 -5.24 13.17 -2.86
N LEU A 40 -4.12 13.53 -3.50
CA LEU A 40 -3.21 12.58 -4.14
C LEU A 40 -2.55 11.66 -3.13
N SER A 41 -2.09 12.16 -1.97
CA SER A 41 -1.51 11.33 -0.91
C SER A 41 -2.50 10.32 -0.34
N ILE A 42 -3.76 10.70 -0.14
CA ILE A 42 -4.81 9.76 0.29
C ILE A 42 -5.06 8.71 -0.78
N ARG A 43 -5.12 9.11 -2.06
CA ARG A 43 -5.25 8.18 -3.17
C ARG A 43 -4.04 7.26 -3.27
N ASP A 44 -2.83 7.75 -3.03
CA ASP A 44 -1.60 6.98 -3.01
C ASP A 44 -1.59 6.00 -1.83
N GLU A 45 -2.02 6.40 -0.63
CA GLU A 45 -2.22 5.48 0.50
C GLU A 45 -3.24 4.38 0.18
N GLN A 46 -4.29 4.70 -0.59
CA GLN A 46 -5.30 3.74 -1.03
C GLN A 46 -4.81 2.84 -2.17
N LEU A 47 -3.99 3.34 -3.08
CA LEU A 47 -3.38 2.60 -4.20
C LEU A 47 -2.19 1.75 -3.72
N VAL A 48 -1.50 2.18 -2.67
CA VAL A 48 -0.56 1.42 -1.84
C VAL A 48 -1.32 0.68 -0.72
N GLY A 49 -2.61 0.41 -0.93
CA GLY A 49 -3.49 -0.27 0.01
C GLY A 49 -2.90 -1.59 0.48
N VAL A 50 -2.66 -1.69 1.80
CA VAL A 50 -2.01 -2.82 2.49
C VAL A 50 -0.63 -3.11 1.89
N THR A 51 0.44 -2.60 2.53
CA THR A 51 1.81 -2.92 2.10
C THR A 51 1.94 -4.42 1.83
N ALA A 52 2.77 -4.83 0.86
CA ALA A 52 2.98 -6.27 0.59
C ALA A 52 3.26 -7.06 1.88
N TYR A 53 3.93 -6.41 2.84
CA TYR A 53 4.08 -6.86 4.21
C TYR A 53 2.75 -7.11 4.93
N ALA A 54 1.85 -6.13 4.99
CA ALA A 54 0.57 -6.28 5.66
C ALA A 54 -0.32 -7.35 5.00
N MET A 55 -0.26 -7.53 3.66
CA MET A 55 -0.98 -8.63 2.99
C MET A 55 -0.42 -9.99 3.42
N VAL A 56 0.91 -10.13 3.42
CA VAL A 56 1.59 -11.35 3.91
C VAL A 56 1.26 -11.59 5.38
N ARG A 57 1.27 -10.55 6.22
CA ARG A 57 0.96 -10.62 7.65
C ARG A 57 -0.46 -11.11 7.89
N ASP A 58 -1.43 -10.56 7.19
CA ASP A 58 -2.84 -10.92 7.35
C ASP A 58 -3.08 -12.36 6.89
N LYS A 59 -2.46 -12.79 5.77
CA LYS A 59 -2.50 -14.20 5.33
C LYS A 59 -1.80 -15.15 6.30
N LEU A 60 -0.70 -14.73 6.93
CA LEU A 60 -0.01 -15.53 7.96
C LEU A 60 -0.88 -15.70 9.20
N LEU A 61 -1.60 -14.66 9.63
CA LEU A 61 -2.55 -14.74 10.74
C LEU A 61 -3.75 -15.62 10.39
N GLU A 62 -4.28 -15.51 9.18
CA GLU A 62 -5.34 -16.40 8.67
C GLU A 62 -4.89 -17.86 8.72
N LEU A 63 -3.69 -18.16 8.21
CA LEU A 63 -3.12 -19.50 8.24
C LEU A 63 -2.86 -20.00 9.67
N TRP A 64 -2.60 -19.10 10.63
CA TRP A 64 -2.39 -19.46 12.02
C TRP A 64 -3.69 -19.82 12.76
N MET A 65 -4.81 -19.23 12.34
CA MET A 65 -6.13 -19.55 12.89
C MET A 65 -6.67 -20.92 12.42
N GLU A 66 -6.15 -21.46 11.33
CA GLU A 66 -6.45 -22.82 10.87
C GLU A 66 -5.99 -23.88 11.89
N SER A 67 -6.65 -25.04 11.88
CA SER A 67 -6.24 -26.18 12.70
C SER A 67 -4.81 -26.62 12.34
N GLU A 68 -4.08 -27.16 13.32
CA GLU A 68 -2.68 -27.56 13.13
C GLU A 68 -2.53 -28.60 12.01
N GLU A 69 -3.43 -29.58 11.95
CA GLU A 69 -3.46 -30.59 10.87
C GLU A 69 -3.65 -29.96 9.49
N SER A 70 -4.57 -29.00 9.36
CA SER A 70 -4.81 -28.27 8.10
C SER A 70 -3.57 -27.45 7.71
N ARG A 71 -3.02 -26.70 8.67
CA ARG A 71 -1.86 -25.82 8.48
C ARG A 71 -0.62 -26.59 8.02
N MET A 72 -0.37 -27.78 8.56
CA MET A 72 0.79 -28.61 8.18
C MET A 72 0.68 -29.17 6.75
N ASN A 73 -0.53 -29.25 6.20
CA ASN A 73 -0.75 -29.63 4.81
C ASN A 73 -0.61 -28.48 3.81
N ILE A 74 -0.56 -27.23 4.29
CA ILE A 74 -0.51 -26.02 3.46
C ILE A 74 0.91 -25.48 3.31
N SER A 75 1.35 -25.17 2.09
CA SER A 75 2.61 -24.41 1.89
C SER A 75 2.33 -22.92 2.07
N VAL A 76 3.07 -22.27 2.99
CA VAL A 76 2.89 -20.84 3.32
C VAL A 76 3.02 -19.95 2.08
N TYR A 77 4.04 -20.21 1.27
CA TYR A 77 4.26 -19.46 0.04
C TYR A 77 3.10 -19.63 -0.95
N HIS A 78 2.65 -20.87 -1.21
CA HIS A 78 1.54 -21.10 -2.12
C HIS A 78 0.23 -20.52 -1.60
N PHE A 79 -0.02 -20.63 -0.30
CA PHE A 79 -1.20 -20.07 0.36
C PHE A 79 -1.30 -18.55 0.17
N ILE A 80 -0.19 -17.85 0.39
CA ILE A 80 -0.09 -16.40 0.21
C ILE A 80 -0.19 -16.06 -1.28
N GLN A 81 0.55 -16.75 -2.15
CA GLN A 81 0.56 -16.45 -3.58
C GLN A 81 -0.80 -16.67 -4.25
N GLN A 82 -1.57 -17.67 -3.83
CA GLN A 82 -2.91 -17.93 -4.38
C GLN A 82 -3.96 -16.90 -3.92
N ARG A 83 -3.74 -16.26 -2.77
CA ARG A 83 -4.69 -15.33 -2.14
C ARG A 83 -4.27 -13.86 -2.22
N THR A 84 -3.14 -13.57 -2.88
CA THR A 84 -2.62 -12.21 -3.07
C THR A 84 -2.07 -12.06 -4.50
N LEU A 85 -1.96 -10.83 -5.00
CA LEU A 85 -1.37 -10.53 -6.30
C LEU A 85 0.14 -10.26 -6.21
N LEU A 86 0.79 -10.72 -5.14
CA LEU A 86 2.19 -10.43 -4.88
C LEU A 86 3.11 -11.31 -5.73
N GLY A 87 4.14 -10.69 -6.30
CA GLY A 87 5.20 -11.41 -7.00
C GLY A 87 6.00 -12.30 -6.05
N ARG A 88 6.52 -13.41 -6.59
CA ARG A 88 7.31 -14.41 -5.85
C ARG A 88 8.43 -13.78 -5.01
N SER A 89 9.23 -12.90 -5.60
CA SER A 89 10.37 -12.26 -4.93
C SER A 89 9.94 -11.44 -3.72
N THR A 90 8.82 -10.72 -3.83
CA THR A 90 8.27 -9.89 -2.74
C THR A 90 7.85 -10.76 -1.55
N ILE A 91 7.11 -11.84 -1.80
CA ILE A 91 6.67 -12.78 -0.75
C ILE A 91 7.89 -13.39 -0.04
N LEU A 92 8.87 -13.90 -0.81
CA LEU A 92 10.05 -14.55 -0.24
C LEU A 92 10.93 -13.57 0.56
N ASN A 93 11.09 -12.34 0.09
CA ASN A 93 11.84 -11.30 0.81
C ASN A 93 11.18 -11.00 2.17
N ILE A 94 9.86 -10.87 2.20
CA ILE A 94 9.11 -10.60 3.44
C ILE A 94 9.20 -11.80 4.41
N LEU A 95 8.97 -13.03 3.92
CA LEU A 95 9.08 -14.23 4.75
C LEU A 95 10.51 -14.40 5.31
N SER A 96 11.53 -14.13 4.50
CA SER A 96 12.93 -14.17 4.91
C SER A 96 13.23 -13.12 6.00
N ALA A 97 12.74 -11.89 5.82
CA ALA A 97 12.88 -10.81 6.81
C ALA A 97 12.18 -11.17 8.14
N LEU A 98 10.96 -11.70 8.08
CA LEU A 98 10.21 -12.15 9.25
C LEU A 98 10.92 -13.30 9.98
N ARG A 99 11.50 -14.26 9.25
CA ARG A 99 12.29 -15.36 9.81
C ARG A 99 13.57 -14.86 10.46
N LYS A 100 14.29 -13.94 9.81
CA LYS A 100 15.51 -13.32 10.37
C LYS A 100 15.21 -12.53 11.63
N GLY A 101 14.08 -11.83 11.67
CA GLY A 101 13.56 -11.14 12.85
C GLY A 101 12.99 -12.07 13.93
N LYS A 102 13.02 -13.39 13.72
CA LYS A 102 12.46 -14.42 14.62
C LYS A 102 10.96 -14.25 14.87
N TYR A 103 10.23 -13.57 14.01
CA TYR A 103 8.78 -13.35 14.14
C TYR A 103 7.96 -14.58 13.76
N ILE A 104 8.46 -15.37 12.81
CA ILE A 104 7.84 -16.62 12.37
C ILE A 104 8.86 -17.75 12.36
N ASP A 105 8.38 -18.97 12.56
CA ASP A 105 9.16 -20.18 12.33
C ASP A 105 8.52 -21.03 11.23
N MET A 106 9.37 -21.53 10.34
CA MET A 106 8.95 -22.27 9.16
C MET A 106 9.89 -23.44 8.88
N GLU A 107 9.31 -24.62 8.72
CA GLU A 107 10.03 -25.84 8.35
C GLU A 107 9.43 -26.44 7.08
N LYS A 108 10.28 -26.79 6.11
CA LYS A 108 9.85 -27.39 4.82
C LYS A 108 8.70 -26.63 4.13
N GLY A 109 8.65 -25.30 4.30
CA GLY A 109 7.62 -24.43 3.72
C GLY A 109 6.29 -24.39 4.48
N LYS A 110 6.22 -24.99 5.67
CA LYS A 110 5.06 -25.01 6.57
C LYS A 110 5.22 -23.99 7.70
N LEU A 111 4.11 -23.46 8.19
CA LEU A 111 4.10 -22.51 9.30
C LEU A 111 4.07 -23.28 10.62
N ILE A 112 5.17 -23.22 11.37
CA ILE A 112 5.32 -23.92 12.66
C ILE A 112 4.92 -23.03 13.81
N PHE A 113 5.33 -21.76 13.77
CA PHE A 113 5.08 -20.83 14.87
C PHE A 113 4.95 -19.38 14.40
N ILE A 114 4.08 -18.62 15.06
CA ILE A 114 3.95 -17.16 14.92
C ILE A 114 4.12 -16.50 16.29
N ARG A 115 5.03 -15.53 16.37
CA ARG A 115 5.15 -14.57 17.47
C ARG A 115 4.36 -13.29 17.15
N GLN A 116 4.47 -12.29 18.01
CA GLN A 116 3.90 -10.98 17.77
C GLN A 116 4.51 -10.34 16.50
N LEU A 117 3.71 -10.29 15.43
CA LEU A 117 4.12 -9.67 14.17
C LEU A 117 4.15 -8.14 14.33
N PRO A 118 5.17 -7.44 13.81
CA PRO A 118 5.23 -5.98 13.82
C PRO A 118 3.98 -5.36 13.19
N LYS A 119 3.45 -4.30 13.83
CA LYS A 119 2.34 -3.55 13.23
C LYS A 119 2.81 -2.72 12.02
N HIS A 120 4.09 -2.34 12.01
CA HIS A 120 4.74 -1.57 10.95
C HIS A 120 6.12 -2.18 10.68
N TYR A 121 6.45 -2.36 9.39
CA TYR A 121 7.75 -2.80 8.88
C TYR A 121 8.19 -1.83 7.78
#